data_AF-A0A520BM18-F1
#
_entry.id   AF-A0A520BM18-F1
#
_cell.length_a   1.000
_cell.length_b   1.000
_cell.length_c   1.000
_cell.angle_alpha   90.00
_cell.angle_beta   90.00
_cell.angle_gamma   90.00
#
_symmetry.space_group_name_H-M   'P 1'
#
loop_
_entity.id
_entity.type
_entity.pdbx_description
1 polymer ?
#
loop_
_entity_poly.entity_id
_entity_poly.type
_entity_poly.pdbx_seq_one_letter_code
_entity_poly.pdbx_strand_id
1 'polypeptide(L)'
;MPCRPVPIPSCSQSTHAAIMCPWARKIVMFCWVQNSTSSALSSRAPAALALVPRPLLGALLVYQGLGVMKSWLVDSRRRLERIEYLTILSMVLITVLFGFLPAVCVGVQACCVNFAVGSSRLSPVRRFITRSAWPAKVERNAAQTALLQREGASMMIVELQGVLFFGSATRLSTQIESLWGVEHRPRLLLLDFRHVRGIDVSAAQALARLLAAAGRQGVGTVLSGLEPALRRPLAAGGALLAAGPVVHASIDDAVAAWDLAVLSRHDCLATSLEATVSTLLPHGTPIARLLAHFEPRQLGHGERLFAQGEGSDALYLLRSGRVVIYVVGDNGTEILLRTMHEGSVIGEMGLLRQIPRSASARADGPVELLLLSRERLDRLTDETPELAAALYRLFVMQMAGRVEQLSLQANALAR
;
A
#
# COMPACT_ATOMS: atom_id res chain seq x y z
N MET A 1 58.46 4.99 19.08
CA MET A 1 58.47 6.46 18.86
C MET A 1 57.04 6.94 18.67
N PRO A 2 56.68 8.11 19.21
CA PRO A 2 55.35 8.39 19.75
C PRO A 2 54.34 8.88 18.72
N CYS A 3 53.06 8.62 19.00
CA CYS A 3 51.92 9.25 18.35
C CYS A 3 52.00 10.78 18.45
N ARG A 4 51.95 11.47 17.30
CA ARG A 4 51.70 12.91 17.23
C ARG A 4 50.19 13.18 17.10
N PRO A 5 49.67 14.25 17.71
CA PRO A 5 48.26 14.63 17.63
C PRO A 5 47.95 15.31 16.29
N VAL A 6 46.76 15.02 15.75
CA VAL A 6 46.18 15.71 14.58
C VAL A 6 45.52 17.02 15.06
N PRO A 7 45.77 18.17 14.42
CA PRO A 7 45.16 19.43 14.82
C PRO A 7 43.68 19.49 14.38
N ILE A 8 42.84 19.99 15.28
CA ILE A 8 41.43 20.35 15.02
C ILE A 8 41.43 21.59 14.11
N PRO A 9 40.73 21.59 12.96
CA PRO A 9 40.62 22.79 12.15
C PRO A 9 39.70 23.80 12.86
N SER A 10 40.25 25.00 13.07
CA SER A 10 39.51 26.20 13.44
C SER A 10 38.41 26.45 12.42
N CYS A 11 37.18 26.55 12.89
CA CYS A 11 35.99 26.83 12.10
C CYS A 11 35.99 28.29 11.62
N SER A 12 36.78 28.58 10.59
CA SER A 12 36.54 29.74 9.73
C SER A 12 36.84 29.32 8.30
N GLN A 13 35.88 29.60 7.41
CA GLN A 13 35.90 29.33 5.96
C GLN A 13 35.51 27.91 5.53
N SER A 14 34.20 27.68 5.41
CA SER A 14 33.67 26.79 4.37
C SER A 14 32.42 27.40 3.72
N THR A 15 32.53 27.60 2.43
CA THR A 15 31.55 27.99 1.42
C THR A 15 30.25 27.16 1.47
N HIS A 16 29.27 27.60 2.27
CA HIS A 16 27.84 27.31 2.12
C HIS A 16 27.01 28.54 2.57
N ALA A 17 27.34 29.71 2.05
CA ALA A 17 26.67 30.99 2.34
C ALA A 17 25.47 31.29 1.41
N ALA A 18 24.95 30.29 0.69
CA ALA A 18 23.78 30.43 -0.15
C ALA A 18 22.62 29.64 0.49
N ILE A 19 21.52 30.35 0.79
CA ILE A 19 20.33 29.90 1.54
C ILE A 19 20.47 30.04 3.08
N MET A 20 20.82 31.25 3.54
CA MET A 20 20.28 31.70 4.83
C MET A 20 18.91 32.32 4.60
N CYS A 21 17.88 31.74 5.22
CA CYS A 21 16.53 32.30 5.28
C CYS A 21 16.58 33.79 5.70
N PRO A 22 15.72 34.68 5.14
CA PRO A 22 15.68 36.10 5.50
C PRO A 22 15.55 36.36 7.02
N TRP A 23 14.93 35.42 7.73
CA TRP A 23 14.79 35.40 9.18
C TRP A 23 16.12 35.19 9.92
N ALA A 24 16.98 34.30 9.43
CA ALA A 24 18.26 34.01 10.05
C ALA A 24 19.22 35.20 9.96
N ARG A 25 19.23 35.93 8.83
CA ARG A 25 19.98 37.19 8.68
C ARG A 25 19.50 38.28 9.66
N LYS A 26 18.18 38.41 9.85
CA LYS A 26 17.60 39.37 10.81
C LYS A 26 17.97 39.02 12.25
N ILE A 27 17.94 37.74 12.63
CA ILE A 27 18.34 37.30 13.98
C ILE A 27 19.82 37.56 14.23
N VAL A 28 20.69 37.19 13.28
CA VAL A 28 22.14 37.40 13.43
C VAL A 28 22.45 38.89 13.55
N MET A 29 21.82 39.73 12.72
CA MET A 29 21.99 41.19 12.80
C MET A 29 21.46 41.75 14.13
N PHE A 30 20.32 41.27 14.62
CA PHE A 30 19.75 41.70 15.90
C PHE A 30 20.63 41.28 17.09
N CYS A 31 21.15 40.04 17.10
CA CYS A 31 22.11 39.59 18.11
C CYS A 31 23.42 40.38 18.04
N TRP A 32 23.91 40.71 16.84
CA TRP A 32 25.13 41.52 16.68
C TRP A 32 24.93 42.95 17.18
N VAL A 33 23.79 43.57 16.88
CA VAL A 33 23.39 44.89 17.41
C VAL A 33 23.20 44.83 18.93
N GLN A 34 22.52 43.81 19.45
CA GLN A 34 22.29 43.66 20.88
C GLN A 34 23.60 43.44 21.64
N ASN A 35 24.51 42.62 21.13
CA ASN A 35 25.81 42.38 21.76
C ASN A 35 26.76 43.59 21.63
N SER A 36 26.71 44.30 20.50
CA SER A 36 27.47 45.56 20.29
C SER A 36 26.95 46.69 21.18
N THR A 37 25.63 46.79 21.39
CA THR A 37 25.03 47.76 22.30
C THR A 37 25.26 47.38 23.77
N SER A 38 25.17 46.09 24.15
CA SER A 38 25.51 45.62 25.50
C SER A 38 27.00 45.82 25.85
N SER A 39 27.92 45.55 24.92
CA SER A 39 29.36 45.81 25.11
C SER A 39 29.67 47.31 25.19
N ALA A 40 29.08 48.13 24.34
CA ALA A 40 29.20 49.59 24.42
C ALA A 40 28.65 50.15 25.74
N LEU A 41 27.49 49.67 26.21
CA LEU A 41 26.94 50.05 27.53
C LEU A 41 27.84 49.60 28.69
N SER A 42 28.40 48.38 28.64
CA SER A 42 29.26 47.87 29.73
C SER A 42 30.50 48.73 29.97
N SER A 43 31.02 49.39 28.93
CA SER A 43 32.18 50.28 29.01
C SER A 43 31.88 51.68 29.58
N ARG A 44 30.61 52.11 29.60
CA ARG A 44 30.19 53.48 29.96
C ARG A 44 29.14 53.57 31.07
N ALA A 45 28.51 52.47 31.48
CA ALA A 45 27.34 52.46 32.35
C ALA A 45 27.44 51.74 33.72
N PRO A 46 28.63 51.49 34.34
CA PRO A 46 28.65 50.84 35.65
C PRO A 46 27.96 51.69 36.74
N ALA A 47 28.03 53.03 36.65
CA ALA A 47 27.36 53.94 37.57
C ALA A 47 25.82 53.97 37.40
N ALA A 48 25.32 53.80 36.18
CA ALA A 48 23.87 53.82 35.89
C ALA A 48 23.19 52.51 36.30
N LEU A 49 23.86 51.36 36.15
CA LEU A 49 23.38 50.06 36.65
C LEU A 49 23.34 50.02 38.18
N ALA A 50 24.24 50.74 38.86
CA ALA A 50 24.25 50.85 40.32
C ALA A 50 23.05 51.66 40.89
N LEU A 51 22.45 52.54 40.08
CA LEU A 51 21.25 53.30 40.42
C LEU A 51 19.95 52.48 40.29
N VAL A 52 19.98 51.34 39.60
CA VAL A 52 18.79 50.51 39.43
C VAL A 52 18.44 49.83 40.76
N PRO A 53 17.23 50.05 41.30
CA PRO A 53 16.81 49.38 42.52
C PRO A 53 16.78 47.87 42.30
N ARG A 54 17.53 47.11 43.11
CA ARG A 54 17.45 45.64 43.16
C ARG A 54 16.02 45.07 43.21
N PRO A 55 15.04 45.64 43.94
CA PRO A 55 13.67 45.12 43.93
C PRO A 55 13.00 45.18 42.55
N LEU A 56 13.38 46.13 41.68
CA LEU A 56 12.80 46.25 40.33
C LEU A 56 13.21 45.06 39.43
N LEU A 57 14.47 44.63 39.53
CA LEU A 57 14.96 43.44 38.81
C LEU A 57 14.28 42.16 39.33
N GLY A 58 14.11 42.04 40.64
CA GLY A 58 13.37 40.93 41.25
C GLY A 58 11.91 40.90 40.80
N ALA A 59 11.23 42.04 40.80
CA ALA A 59 9.84 42.16 40.35
C ALA A 59 9.67 41.79 38.87
N LEU A 60 10.63 42.19 38.02
CA LEU A 60 10.62 41.83 36.59
C LEU A 60 10.77 40.31 36.38
N LEU A 61 11.69 39.66 37.10
CA LEU A 61 11.86 38.21 37.05
C LEU A 61 10.61 37.46 37.53
N VAL A 62 10.01 37.92 38.63
CA VAL A 62 8.76 37.35 39.15
C VAL A 62 7.63 37.54 38.14
N TYR A 63 7.51 38.73 37.53
CA TYR A 63 6.49 38.99 36.51
C TYR A 63 6.64 38.07 35.29
N GLN A 64 7.86 37.92 34.75
CA GLN A 64 8.11 37.00 33.65
C GLN A 64 7.84 35.55 34.03
N GLY A 65 8.28 35.12 35.22
CA GLY A 65 8.05 33.77 35.74
C GLY A 65 6.56 33.45 35.91
N LEU A 66 5.80 34.36 36.52
CA LEU A 66 4.35 34.22 36.67
C LEU A 66 3.62 34.21 35.33
N GLY A 67 4.08 35.00 34.35
CA GLY A 67 3.54 35.01 32.99
C GLY A 67 3.68 33.65 32.30
N VAL A 68 4.88 33.04 32.37
CA VAL A 68 5.14 31.69 31.84
C VAL A 68 4.35 30.63 32.63
N MET A 69 4.29 30.74 33.95
CA MET A 69 3.52 29.81 34.78
C MET A 69 2.02 29.85 34.43
N LYS A 70 1.44 31.04 34.26
CA LYS A 70 0.03 31.20 33.87
C LYS A 70 -0.24 30.59 32.50
N SER A 71 0.61 30.85 31.50
CA SER A 71 0.39 30.34 30.15
C SER A 71 0.44 28.82 30.09
N TRP A 72 1.43 28.20 30.75
CA TRP A 72 1.60 26.74 30.71
C TRP A 72 0.70 25.97 31.69
N LEU A 73 0.38 26.53 32.86
CA LEU A 73 -0.40 25.84 33.89
C LEU A 73 -1.90 26.14 33.80
N VAL A 74 -2.30 27.37 33.43
CA VAL A 74 -3.72 27.77 33.45
C VAL A 74 -4.32 27.76 32.06
N ASP A 75 -3.66 28.41 31.10
CA ASP A 75 -4.21 28.57 29.75
C ASP A 75 -4.15 27.27 28.94
N SER A 76 -3.14 26.43 29.18
CA SER A 76 -3.01 25.10 28.54
C SER A 76 -4.02 24.06 29.03
N ARG A 77 -4.70 24.27 30.17
CA ARG A 77 -5.62 23.26 30.76
C ARG A 77 -6.76 22.86 29.82
N ARG A 78 -7.17 23.76 28.92
CA ARG A 78 -8.27 23.55 27.96
C ARG A 78 -7.78 23.13 26.58
N ARG A 79 -6.47 23.18 26.33
CA ARG A 79 -5.87 22.92 25.01
C ARG A 79 -5.19 21.56 24.91
N LEU A 80 -4.76 20.99 26.05
CA LEU A 80 -4.00 19.75 26.10
C LEU A 80 -4.84 18.56 26.55
N GLU A 81 -4.43 17.35 26.18
CA GLU A 81 -5.01 16.13 26.72
C GLU A 81 -4.71 16.01 28.23
N ARG A 82 -5.60 15.32 28.96
CA ARG A 82 -5.49 15.21 30.44
C ARG A 82 -4.14 14.64 30.89
N ILE A 83 -3.55 13.72 30.12
CA ILE A 83 -2.27 13.08 30.42
C ILE A 83 -1.10 14.05 30.24
N GLU A 84 -1.12 14.86 29.18
CA GLU A 84 -0.10 15.86 28.90
C GLU A 84 -0.13 16.96 29.96
N TYR A 85 -1.34 17.39 30.35
CA TYR A 85 -1.52 18.37 31.41
C TYR A 85 -1.05 17.86 32.79
N LEU A 86 -1.35 16.60 33.13
CA LEU A 86 -0.84 15.95 34.35
C LEU A 86 0.70 15.84 34.34
N THR A 87 1.30 15.62 33.19
CA THR A 87 2.77 15.59 33.03
C THR A 87 3.38 16.96 33.29
N ILE A 88 2.77 18.04 32.80
CA ILE A 88 3.22 19.41 33.09
C ILE A 88 3.07 19.73 34.58
N LEU A 89 1.95 19.37 35.19
CA LEU A 89 1.71 19.59 36.63
C LEU A 89 2.74 18.83 37.48
N SER A 90 3.04 17.57 37.13
CA SER A 90 4.03 16.76 37.84
C SER A 90 5.45 17.35 37.68
N MET A 91 5.82 17.82 36.49
CA MET A 91 7.11 18.50 36.28
C MET A 91 7.24 19.77 37.15
N VAL A 92 6.20 20.60 37.23
CA VAL A 92 6.21 21.80 38.09
C VAL A 92 6.34 21.40 39.57
N LEU A 93 5.55 20.43 40.03
CA LEU A 93 5.60 19.95 41.41
C LEU A 93 6.98 19.39 41.78
N ILE A 94 7.57 18.56 40.91
CA ILE A 94 8.90 17.99 41.13
C ILE A 94 9.98 19.07 41.11
N THR A 95 9.83 20.09 40.27
CA THR A 95 10.77 21.23 40.24
C THR A 95 10.78 21.96 41.58
N VAL A 96 9.60 22.15 42.19
CA VAL A 96 9.47 22.81 43.50
C VAL A 96 10.03 21.96 44.64
N LEU A 97 9.83 20.64 44.60
CA LEU A 97 10.20 19.73 45.70
C LEU A 97 11.65 19.21 45.62
N PHE A 98 12.13 18.88 44.42
CA PHE A 98 13.38 18.16 44.18
C PHE A 98 14.34 18.88 43.21
N GLY A 99 13.93 20.02 42.66
CA GLY A 99 14.72 20.82 41.72
C GLY A 99 14.52 20.46 40.24
N PHE A 100 15.19 21.22 39.38
CA PHE A 100 14.98 21.20 37.93
C PHE A 100 15.40 19.88 37.24
N LEU A 101 16.57 19.34 37.60
CA LEU A 101 17.12 18.18 36.90
C LEU A 101 16.21 16.93 36.99
N PRO A 102 15.69 16.53 38.18
CA PRO A 102 14.73 15.44 38.27
C PRO A 102 13.43 15.69 37.48
N ALA A 103 12.94 16.94 37.46
CA ALA A 103 11.72 17.28 36.73
C ALA A 103 11.88 17.11 35.21
N VAL A 104 13.03 17.47 34.65
CA VAL A 104 13.33 17.24 33.23
C VAL A 104 13.38 15.75 32.92
N CYS A 105 14.06 14.94 33.74
CA CYS A 105 14.12 13.48 33.55
C CYS A 105 12.72 12.85 33.53
N VAL A 106 11.86 13.23 34.48
CA VAL A 106 10.47 12.73 34.54
C VAL A 106 9.66 13.20 33.33
N GLY A 107 9.83 14.45 32.89
CA GLY A 107 9.19 14.96 31.68
C GLY A 107 9.56 14.18 30.42
N VAL A 108 10.85 13.89 30.23
CA VAL A 108 11.35 13.09 29.10
C VAL A 108 10.80 11.67 29.18
N GLN A 109 10.85 11.02 30.34
CA GLN A 109 10.30 9.67 30.52
C GLN A 109 8.80 9.62 30.24
N ALA A 110 8.03 10.57 30.76
CA ALA A 110 6.59 10.65 30.52
C ALA A 110 6.29 10.88 29.03
N CYS A 111 7.08 11.71 28.33
CA CYS A 111 6.97 11.91 26.89
C CYS A 111 7.25 10.61 26.12
N CYS A 112 8.32 9.88 26.46
CA CYS A 112 8.65 8.59 25.84
C CYS A 112 7.55 7.55 26.08
N VAL A 113 7.01 7.46 27.29
CA VAL A 113 5.90 6.53 27.63
C VAL A 113 4.64 6.92 26.87
N ASN A 114 4.29 8.21 26.83
CA ASN A 114 3.10 8.67 26.09
C ASN A 114 3.24 8.40 24.59
N PHE A 115 4.42 8.64 24.01
CA PHE A 115 4.71 8.31 22.61
C PHE A 115 4.64 6.80 22.35
N ALA A 116 5.21 5.97 23.23
CA ALA A 116 5.18 4.51 23.09
C ALA A 116 3.74 3.98 23.18
N VAL A 117 2.94 4.48 24.14
CA VAL A 117 1.54 4.10 24.30
C VAL A 117 0.70 4.61 23.12
N GLY A 118 0.86 5.86 22.72
CA GLY A 118 0.15 6.48 21.60
C GLY A 118 0.44 5.79 20.27
N SER A 119 1.72 5.52 19.98
CA SER A 119 2.14 4.76 18.80
C SER A 119 1.62 3.32 18.83
N SER A 120 1.40 2.77 20.03
CA SER A 120 0.82 1.42 20.16
C SER A 120 -0.66 1.45 19.79
N ARG A 121 -1.41 2.47 20.16
CA ARG A 121 -2.85 2.52 19.85
C ARG A 121 -3.17 2.56 18.35
N LEU A 122 -2.20 2.87 17.50
CA LEU A 122 -2.36 2.75 16.05
C LEU A 122 -2.53 1.28 15.66
N SER A 123 -3.64 0.97 14.97
CA SER A 123 -3.92 -0.37 14.48
C SER A 123 -2.83 -0.78 13.47
N PRO A 124 -2.09 -1.89 13.72
CA PRO A 124 -1.14 -2.43 12.73
C PRO A 124 -1.86 -2.94 11.49
N VAL A 125 -3.14 -3.29 11.61
CA VAL A 125 -3.97 -3.71 10.49
C VAL A 125 -4.61 -2.48 9.89
N ARG A 126 -4.33 -2.26 8.60
CA ARG A 126 -4.99 -1.25 7.78
C ARG A 126 -6.40 -1.69 7.42
N ARG A 127 -6.56 -2.95 7.01
CA ARG A 127 -7.84 -3.54 6.62
C ARG A 127 -7.78 -5.06 6.58
N PHE A 128 -8.97 -5.68 6.68
CA PHE A 128 -9.20 -7.09 6.43
C PHE A 128 -10.01 -7.23 5.14
N ILE A 129 -9.51 -8.04 4.21
CA ILE A 129 -10.14 -8.30 2.92
C ILE A 129 -10.19 -9.82 2.71
N THR A 130 -11.21 -10.35 2.06
CA THR A 130 -11.22 -11.73 1.57
C THR A 130 -10.89 -11.76 0.09
N ARG A 131 -10.41 -12.90 -0.40
CA ARG A 131 -10.16 -13.07 -1.84
C ARG A 131 -11.39 -12.73 -2.69
N SER A 132 -12.61 -12.98 -2.22
CA SER A 132 -13.85 -12.60 -2.95
C SER A 132 -13.92 -11.11 -3.34
N ALA A 133 -13.31 -10.25 -2.52
CA ALA A 133 -13.31 -8.80 -2.72
C ALA A 133 -12.01 -8.27 -3.36
N TRP A 134 -11.02 -9.13 -3.60
CA TRP A 134 -9.78 -8.83 -4.33
C TRP A 134 -9.52 -9.86 -5.43
N PRO A 135 -10.22 -9.78 -6.58
CA PRO A 135 -9.98 -10.70 -7.67
C PRO A 135 -8.60 -10.57 -8.29
N ALA A 136 -8.03 -11.71 -8.71
CA ALA A 136 -6.82 -11.69 -9.54
C ALA A 136 -7.08 -10.87 -10.81
N LYS A 137 -6.05 -10.17 -11.29
CA LYS A 137 -6.07 -9.44 -12.58
C LYS A 137 -5.98 -10.40 -13.77
N VAL A 138 -6.83 -11.41 -13.79
CA VAL A 138 -6.86 -12.48 -14.78
C VAL A 138 -8.31 -12.66 -15.24
N GLU A 139 -8.54 -12.62 -16.55
CA GLU A 139 -9.85 -12.92 -17.11
C GLU A 139 -10.14 -14.41 -16.94
N ARG A 140 -11.34 -14.73 -16.47
CA ARG A 140 -11.79 -16.08 -16.13
C ARG A 140 -13.21 -16.28 -16.65
N ASN A 141 -13.55 -17.51 -16.98
CA ASN A 141 -14.91 -17.82 -17.42
C ASN A 141 -15.91 -17.77 -16.23
N ALA A 142 -17.21 -17.86 -16.53
CA ALA A 142 -18.27 -17.75 -15.52
C ALA A 142 -18.19 -18.86 -14.45
N ALA A 143 -17.89 -20.10 -14.85
CA ALA A 143 -17.80 -21.24 -13.93
C ALA A 143 -16.62 -21.09 -12.95
N GLN A 144 -15.44 -20.73 -13.47
CA GLN A 144 -14.24 -20.44 -12.69
C GLN A 144 -14.47 -19.26 -11.74
N THR A 145 -15.10 -18.20 -12.21
CA THR A 145 -15.41 -17.02 -11.39
C THR A 145 -16.36 -17.38 -10.25
N ALA A 146 -17.42 -18.16 -10.52
CA ALA A 146 -18.36 -18.61 -9.50
C ALA A 146 -17.69 -19.52 -8.46
N LEU A 147 -16.81 -20.44 -8.88
CA LEU A 147 -16.06 -21.30 -7.97
C LEU A 147 -15.12 -20.49 -7.06
N LEU A 148 -14.35 -19.57 -7.64
CA LEU A 148 -13.43 -18.70 -6.90
C LEU A 148 -14.17 -17.75 -5.94
N GLN A 149 -15.39 -17.32 -6.29
CA GLN A 149 -16.21 -16.53 -5.37
C GLN A 149 -16.70 -17.37 -4.19
N ARG A 150 -17.11 -18.62 -4.42
CA ARG A 150 -17.53 -19.54 -3.36
C ARG A 150 -16.40 -19.90 -2.41
N GLU A 151 -15.22 -20.23 -2.93
CA GLU A 151 -14.03 -20.56 -2.12
C GLU A 151 -13.33 -19.29 -1.58
N GLY A 152 -13.63 -18.10 -2.11
CA GLY A 152 -12.89 -16.86 -1.83
C GLY A 152 -12.95 -16.38 -0.38
N ALA A 153 -13.95 -16.80 0.40
CA ALA A 153 -14.01 -16.55 1.84
C ALA A 153 -12.92 -17.31 2.62
N SER A 154 -12.36 -18.37 2.04
CA SER A 154 -11.34 -19.20 2.69
C SER A 154 -9.93 -18.60 2.64
N MET A 155 -9.70 -17.57 1.84
CA MET A 155 -8.45 -16.80 1.82
C MET A 155 -8.69 -15.41 2.40
N MET A 156 -8.01 -15.12 3.50
CA MET A 156 -8.02 -13.81 4.15
C MET A 156 -6.73 -13.05 3.85
N ILE A 157 -6.89 -11.78 3.52
CA ILE A 157 -5.85 -10.83 3.19
C ILE A 157 -5.84 -9.75 4.28
N VAL A 158 -4.70 -9.55 4.91
CA VAL A 158 -4.50 -8.55 5.96
C VAL A 158 -3.42 -7.58 5.50
N GLU A 159 -3.82 -6.35 5.19
CA GLU A 159 -2.86 -5.29 4.90
C GLU A 159 -2.31 -4.73 6.21
N LEU A 160 -0.99 -4.83 6.39
CA LEU A 160 -0.31 -4.26 7.54
C LEU A 160 0.20 -2.86 7.22
N GLN A 161 0.27 -1.99 8.23
CA GLN A 161 0.74 -0.62 8.08
C GLN A 161 1.57 -0.15 9.28
N GLY A 162 2.41 0.86 9.02
CA GLY A 162 3.16 1.57 10.05
C GLY A 162 4.43 0.83 10.48
N VAL A 163 4.84 1.04 11.73
CA VAL A 163 6.00 0.36 12.31
C VAL A 163 5.50 -0.74 13.24
N LEU A 164 5.98 -1.97 13.02
CA LEU A 164 5.65 -3.11 13.85
C LEU A 164 6.63 -3.19 15.02
N PHE A 165 6.08 -3.22 16.23
CA PHE A 165 6.82 -3.36 17.47
C PHE A 165 6.03 -4.24 18.43
N PHE A 166 6.60 -4.59 19.58
CA PHE A 166 6.00 -5.54 20.52
C PHE A 166 4.49 -5.34 20.78
N GLY A 167 4.07 -4.10 21.06
CA GLY A 167 2.67 -3.79 21.35
C GLY A 167 1.74 -4.01 20.14
N SER A 168 2.17 -3.59 18.94
CA SER A 168 1.35 -3.74 17.73
C SER A 168 1.32 -5.19 17.24
N ALA A 169 2.44 -5.92 17.33
CA ALA A 169 2.48 -7.34 17.00
C ALA A 169 1.60 -8.20 17.92
N THR A 170 1.53 -7.87 19.22
CA THR A 170 0.61 -8.54 20.16
C THR A 170 -0.85 -8.30 19.77
N ARG A 171 -1.24 -7.05 19.47
CA ARG A 171 -2.60 -6.74 19.00
C ARG A 171 -2.96 -7.43 17.69
N LEU A 172 -2.03 -7.45 16.72
CA LEU A 172 -2.19 -8.17 15.47
C LEU A 172 -2.47 -9.65 15.73
N SER A 173 -1.69 -10.26 16.62
CA SER A 173 -1.85 -11.67 17.00
C SER A 173 -3.22 -11.91 17.60
N THR A 174 -3.62 -11.14 18.62
CA THR A 174 -4.95 -11.28 19.25
C THR A 174 -6.11 -11.07 18.25
N GLN A 175 -5.99 -10.09 17.34
CA GLN A 175 -7.00 -9.87 16.30
C GLN A 175 -7.11 -11.07 15.35
N ILE A 176 -5.99 -11.64 14.90
CA ILE A 176 -6.01 -12.80 13.99
C ILE A 176 -6.46 -14.07 14.71
N GLU A 177 -6.02 -14.28 15.96
CA GLU A 177 -6.40 -15.41 16.80
C GLU A 177 -7.92 -15.44 17.06
N SER A 178 -8.55 -14.27 17.20
CA SER A 178 -10.00 -14.17 17.37
C SER A 178 -10.80 -14.75 16.19
N LEU A 179 -10.18 -14.86 15.00
CA LEU A 179 -10.80 -15.40 13.79
C LEU A 179 -10.84 -16.94 13.79
N TRP A 180 -10.05 -17.60 14.62
CA TRP A 180 -9.99 -19.07 14.63
C TRP A 180 -11.22 -19.72 15.29
N GLY A 181 -11.94 -18.98 16.15
CA GLY A 181 -13.14 -19.46 16.86
C GLY A 181 -14.45 -19.30 16.08
N VAL A 182 -14.40 -18.75 14.86
CA VAL A 182 -15.60 -18.48 14.05
C VAL A 182 -15.93 -19.68 13.16
N GLU A 183 -17.23 -19.91 12.92
CA GLU A 183 -17.78 -21.00 12.10
C GLU A 183 -17.13 -21.11 10.69
N HIS A 184 -16.61 -20.00 10.17
CA HIS A 184 -15.93 -19.91 8.88
C HIS A 184 -14.46 -19.50 9.03
N ARG A 185 -13.62 -20.41 9.54
CA ARG A 185 -12.17 -20.20 9.64
C ARG A 185 -11.52 -20.07 8.25
N PRO A 186 -10.58 -19.13 8.04
CA PRO A 186 -9.82 -19.06 6.80
C PRO A 186 -8.91 -20.29 6.68
N ARG A 187 -8.79 -20.83 5.46
CA ARG A 187 -7.81 -21.88 5.11
C ARG A 187 -6.44 -21.30 4.80
N LEU A 188 -6.39 -20.04 4.35
CA LEU A 188 -5.16 -19.32 4.00
C LEU A 188 -5.18 -17.90 4.58
N LEU A 189 -4.08 -17.51 5.22
CA LEU A 189 -3.82 -16.17 5.73
C LEU A 189 -2.68 -15.51 4.94
N LEU A 190 -3.00 -14.44 4.21
CA LEU A 190 -2.05 -13.58 3.50
C LEU A 190 -1.79 -12.31 4.32
N LEU A 191 -0.54 -12.06 4.70
CA LEU A 191 -0.11 -10.83 5.35
C LEU A 191 0.69 -9.96 4.37
N ASP A 192 0.18 -8.76 4.06
CA ASP A 192 0.86 -7.83 3.17
C ASP A 192 1.67 -6.77 3.94
N PHE A 193 2.95 -6.62 3.57
CA PHE A 193 3.92 -5.74 4.22
C PHE A 193 4.18 -4.45 3.45
N ARG A 194 3.45 -4.16 2.36
CA ARG A 194 3.75 -3.02 1.47
C ARG A 194 3.74 -1.67 2.19
N HIS A 195 2.95 -1.53 3.25
CA HIS A 195 2.84 -0.29 4.04
C HIS A 195 3.54 -0.38 5.40
N VAL A 196 4.32 -1.43 5.64
CA VAL A 196 5.14 -1.59 6.84
C VAL A 196 6.49 -0.92 6.61
N ARG A 197 6.82 0.07 7.43
CA ARG A 197 8.06 0.86 7.31
C ARG A 197 9.22 0.30 8.12
N GLY A 198 8.93 -0.58 9.07
CA GLY A 198 9.94 -1.12 9.98
C GLY A 198 9.34 -2.17 10.90
N ILE A 199 10.20 -3.06 11.39
CA ILE A 199 9.85 -4.09 12.36
C ILE A 199 10.99 -4.25 13.37
N ASP A 200 10.68 -4.30 14.66
CA ASP A 200 11.65 -4.64 15.71
C ASP A 200 11.79 -6.16 15.90
N VAL A 201 12.83 -6.58 16.64
CA VAL A 201 13.11 -8.00 16.89
C VAL A 201 11.96 -8.68 17.62
N SER A 202 11.36 -8.00 18.60
CA SER A 202 10.25 -8.52 19.41
C SER A 202 8.99 -8.77 18.58
N ALA A 203 8.66 -7.87 17.66
CA ALA A 203 7.56 -7.98 16.72
C ALA A 203 7.80 -9.10 15.70
N ALA A 204 9.03 -9.23 15.20
CA ALA A 204 9.39 -10.33 14.31
C ALA A 204 9.19 -11.70 14.99
N GLN A 205 9.60 -11.83 16.26
CA GLN A 205 9.37 -13.04 17.05
C GLN A 205 7.88 -13.30 17.34
N ALA A 206 7.12 -12.25 17.68
CA ALA A 206 5.68 -12.36 17.88
C ALA A 206 4.96 -12.83 16.59
N LEU A 207 5.35 -12.27 15.45
CA LEU A 207 4.82 -12.69 14.15
C LEU A 207 5.20 -14.14 13.81
N ALA A 208 6.43 -14.57 14.08
CA ALA A 208 6.84 -15.95 13.88
C ALA A 208 5.97 -16.93 14.70
N ARG A 209 5.64 -16.57 15.95
CA ARG A 209 4.73 -17.35 16.80
C ARG A 209 3.32 -17.39 16.24
N LEU A 210 2.82 -16.27 15.74
CA LEU A 210 1.51 -16.19 15.10
C LEU A 210 1.43 -17.10 13.86
N LEU A 211 2.43 -17.04 12.98
CA LEU A 211 2.49 -17.88 11.78
C LEU A 211 2.56 -19.37 12.13
N ALA A 212 3.36 -19.73 13.14
CA ALA A 212 3.43 -21.10 13.64
C ALA A 212 2.11 -21.55 14.28
N ALA A 213 1.43 -20.67 15.01
CA ALA A 213 0.13 -20.95 15.61
C ALA A 213 -0.95 -21.15 14.55
N ALA A 214 -0.98 -20.34 13.49
CA ALA A 214 -1.85 -20.53 12.34
C ALA A 214 -1.62 -21.90 11.67
N GLY A 215 -0.35 -22.30 11.48
CA GLY A 215 0.00 -23.61 10.94
C GLY A 215 -0.51 -24.78 11.80
N ARG A 216 -0.44 -24.68 13.13
CA ARG A 216 -1.00 -25.70 14.05
C ARG A 216 -2.53 -25.82 13.95
N GLN A 217 -3.21 -24.74 13.56
CA GLN A 217 -4.65 -24.73 13.31
C GLN A 217 -5.03 -25.20 11.90
N GLY A 218 -4.05 -25.60 11.07
CA GLY A 218 -4.26 -26.01 9.68
C GLY A 218 -4.50 -24.84 8.72
N VAL A 219 -4.16 -23.61 9.12
CA VAL A 219 -4.25 -22.42 8.28
C VAL A 219 -2.91 -22.21 7.58
N GLY A 220 -2.90 -22.28 6.25
CA GLY A 220 -1.72 -21.95 5.45
C GLY A 220 -1.38 -20.46 5.57
N THR A 221 -0.10 -20.11 5.48
CA THR A 221 0.35 -18.73 5.63
C THR A 221 1.17 -18.26 4.43
N VAL A 222 0.94 -17.03 4.02
CA VAL A 222 1.57 -16.39 2.87
C VAL A 222 1.93 -14.95 3.23
N LEU A 223 3.07 -14.47 2.77
CA LEU A 223 3.48 -13.07 2.91
C LEU A 223 3.57 -12.40 1.54
N SER A 224 3.26 -11.10 1.47
CA SER A 224 3.46 -10.30 0.25
C SER A 224 4.05 -8.93 0.54
N GLY A 225 4.59 -8.27 -0.48
CA GLY A 225 5.04 -6.88 -0.37
C GLY A 225 6.24 -6.68 0.55
N LEU A 226 7.08 -7.70 0.72
CA LEU A 226 8.16 -7.68 1.69
C LEU A 226 9.40 -6.94 1.17
N GLU A 227 9.60 -5.71 1.64
CA GLU A 227 10.78 -4.89 1.34
C GLU A 227 12.09 -5.56 1.83
N PRO A 228 13.23 -5.43 1.12
CA PRO A 228 14.50 -6.06 1.51
C PRO A 228 14.95 -5.74 2.94
N ALA A 229 14.65 -4.53 3.44
CA ALA A 229 14.99 -4.10 4.80
C ALA A 229 14.29 -4.92 5.89
N LEU A 230 13.07 -5.43 5.63
CA LEU A 230 12.26 -6.19 6.58
C LEU A 230 12.63 -7.68 6.63
N ARG A 231 13.29 -8.19 5.58
CA ARG A 231 13.67 -9.62 5.49
C ARG A 231 14.62 -10.05 6.60
N ARG A 232 15.64 -9.24 6.90
CA ARG A 232 16.65 -9.58 7.91
C ARG A 232 16.02 -9.70 9.32
N PRO A 233 15.27 -8.71 9.83
CA PRO A 233 14.57 -8.85 11.10
C PRO A 233 13.61 -10.04 11.17
N LEU A 234 12.84 -10.29 10.11
CA LEU A 234 11.88 -11.40 10.07
C LEU A 234 12.57 -12.77 10.06
N ALA A 235 13.67 -12.90 9.33
CA ALA A 235 14.48 -14.12 9.33
C ALA A 235 15.10 -14.35 10.72
N ALA A 236 15.67 -13.30 11.33
CA ALA A 236 16.24 -13.37 12.67
C ALA A 236 15.20 -13.69 13.75
N GLY A 237 13.96 -13.22 13.58
CA GLY A 237 12.83 -13.55 14.45
C GLY A 237 12.24 -14.95 14.24
N GLY A 238 12.69 -15.69 13.22
CA GLY A 238 12.20 -17.04 12.90
C GLY A 238 10.94 -17.09 12.03
N ALA A 239 10.50 -15.96 11.46
CA ALA A 239 9.30 -15.91 10.62
C ALA A 239 9.52 -16.43 9.18
N LEU A 240 10.77 -16.50 8.72
CA LEU A 240 11.16 -16.91 7.35
C LEU A 240 12.00 -18.20 7.34
N LEU A 241 11.65 -19.18 8.18
CA LEU A 241 12.32 -20.49 8.19
C LEU A 241 11.99 -21.30 6.93
N ALA A 242 12.74 -22.38 6.66
CA ALA A 242 12.56 -23.21 5.45
C ALA A 242 11.18 -23.88 5.32
N ALA A 243 10.50 -24.14 6.45
CA ALA A 243 9.10 -24.59 6.50
C ALA A 243 8.10 -23.41 6.67
N GLY A 244 8.57 -22.19 6.44
CA GLY A 244 7.83 -20.94 6.65
C GLY A 244 6.86 -20.61 5.51
N PRO A 245 6.22 -19.43 5.60
CA PRO A 245 5.24 -18.99 4.62
C PRO A 245 5.87 -18.76 3.24
N VAL A 246 5.09 -19.00 2.19
CA VAL A 246 5.46 -18.62 0.82
C VAL A 246 5.44 -17.09 0.73
N VAL A 247 6.47 -16.52 0.09
CA VAL A 247 6.60 -15.06 -0.06
C VAL A 247 6.38 -14.68 -1.52
N HIS A 248 5.36 -13.87 -1.78
CA HIS A 248 5.06 -13.29 -3.09
C HIS A 248 5.52 -11.83 -3.16
N ALA A 249 5.71 -11.31 -4.37
CA ALA A 249 6.07 -9.90 -4.57
C ALA A 249 4.90 -8.97 -4.21
N SER A 250 3.67 -9.37 -4.53
CA SER A 250 2.47 -8.57 -4.27
C SER A 250 1.26 -9.42 -3.87
N ILE A 251 0.20 -8.75 -3.38
CA ILE A 251 -1.12 -9.37 -3.14
C ILE A 251 -1.65 -9.99 -4.43
N ASP A 252 -1.50 -9.29 -5.57
CA ASP A 252 -1.97 -9.76 -6.87
C ASP A 252 -1.33 -11.11 -7.26
N ASP A 253 -0.03 -11.28 -7.00
CA ASP A 253 0.69 -12.53 -7.27
C ASP A 253 0.26 -13.67 -6.35
N ALA A 254 0.10 -13.36 -5.05
CA ALA A 254 -0.36 -14.35 -4.07
C ALA A 254 -1.77 -14.84 -4.37
N VAL A 255 -2.67 -13.90 -4.73
CA VAL A 255 -4.03 -14.19 -5.14
C VAL A 255 -4.08 -14.99 -6.44
N ALA A 256 -3.28 -14.62 -7.45
CA ALA A 256 -3.23 -15.36 -8.71
C ALA A 256 -2.73 -16.81 -8.52
N ALA A 257 -1.74 -17.02 -7.65
CA ALA A 257 -1.24 -18.35 -7.30
C ALA A 257 -2.30 -19.18 -6.55
N TRP A 258 -3.00 -18.57 -5.58
CA TRP A 258 -4.09 -19.23 -4.87
C TRP A 258 -5.23 -19.63 -5.80
N ASP A 259 -5.65 -18.72 -6.68
CA ASP A 259 -6.67 -18.98 -7.69
C ASP A 259 -6.31 -20.20 -8.52
N LEU A 260 -5.09 -20.24 -9.07
CA LEU A 260 -4.61 -21.35 -9.89
C LEU A 260 -4.68 -22.68 -9.12
N ALA A 261 -4.28 -22.68 -7.85
CA ALA A 261 -4.33 -23.86 -6.98
C ALA A 261 -5.76 -24.30 -6.63
N VAL A 262 -6.74 -23.39 -6.57
CA VAL A 262 -8.16 -23.75 -6.39
C VAL A 262 -8.72 -24.36 -7.67
N LEU A 263 -8.42 -23.74 -8.82
CA LEU A 263 -8.93 -24.20 -10.10
C LEU A 263 -8.37 -25.57 -10.48
N SER A 264 -7.07 -25.81 -10.21
CA SER A 264 -6.42 -27.10 -10.47
C SER A 264 -7.00 -28.25 -9.64
N ARG A 265 -7.52 -27.96 -8.43
CA ARG A 265 -8.14 -28.98 -7.56
C ARG A 265 -9.53 -29.43 -8.05
N HIS A 266 -10.21 -28.60 -8.84
CA HIS A 266 -11.57 -28.86 -9.31
C HIS A 266 -11.63 -29.19 -10.81
N ASP A 267 -10.47 -29.49 -11.43
CA ASP A 267 -10.31 -29.80 -12.85
C ASP A 267 -11.03 -28.82 -13.80
N CYS A 268 -11.10 -27.55 -13.39
CA CYS A 268 -11.84 -26.51 -14.09
C CYS A 268 -10.91 -25.56 -14.87
N LEU A 269 -9.68 -26.02 -15.15
CA LEU A 269 -8.65 -25.23 -15.83
C LEU A 269 -8.91 -25.07 -17.33
N ALA A 270 -9.63 -26.00 -17.95
CA ALA A 270 -9.81 -26.03 -19.40
C ALA A 270 -11.29 -26.14 -19.77
N THR A 271 -11.97 -25.00 -19.90
CA THR A 271 -13.17 -24.93 -20.73
C THR A 271 -12.73 -24.35 -22.05
N SER A 272 -12.81 -25.14 -23.14
CA SER A 272 -12.36 -24.65 -24.43
C SER A 272 -13.18 -23.43 -24.87
N LEU A 273 -12.58 -22.61 -25.73
CA LEU A 273 -13.30 -21.50 -26.38
C LEU A 273 -14.63 -21.99 -26.96
N GLU A 274 -14.63 -23.16 -27.61
CA GLU A 274 -15.80 -23.71 -28.28
C GLU A 274 -16.91 -24.10 -27.31
N ALA A 275 -16.54 -24.68 -26.16
CA ALA A 275 -17.49 -24.99 -25.09
C ALA A 275 -18.14 -23.72 -24.53
N THR A 276 -17.37 -22.63 -24.35
CA THR A 276 -17.92 -21.36 -23.84
C THR A 276 -18.87 -20.72 -24.86
N VAL A 277 -18.46 -20.60 -26.11
CA VAL A 277 -19.26 -19.96 -27.17
C VAL A 277 -20.52 -20.78 -27.48
N SER A 278 -20.43 -22.11 -27.50
CA SER A 278 -21.59 -22.98 -27.77
C SER A 278 -22.73 -22.82 -26.75
N THR A 279 -22.43 -22.50 -25.49
CA THR A 279 -23.48 -22.23 -24.49
C THR A 279 -24.28 -20.94 -24.75
N LEU A 280 -23.72 -20.02 -25.55
CA LEU A 280 -24.32 -18.73 -25.86
C LEU A 280 -25.03 -18.71 -27.21
N LEU A 281 -24.70 -19.65 -28.10
CA LEU A 281 -25.33 -19.82 -29.40
C LEU A 281 -26.77 -20.36 -29.26
N PRO A 282 -27.70 -19.97 -30.16
CA PRO A 282 -28.99 -20.63 -30.27
C PRO A 282 -28.84 -22.15 -30.46
N HIS A 283 -29.76 -22.93 -29.89
CA HIS A 283 -29.73 -24.39 -29.99
C HIS A 283 -29.70 -24.83 -31.47
N GLY A 284 -28.72 -25.66 -31.81
CA GLY A 284 -28.56 -26.22 -33.16
C GLY A 284 -27.65 -25.43 -34.10
N THR A 285 -27.18 -24.24 -33.72
CA THR A 285 -26.25 -23.46 -34.56
C THR A 285 -24.81 -23.95 -34.40
N PRO A 286 -24.16 -24.47 -35.46
CA PRO A 286 -22.78 -24.93 -35.36
C PRO A 286 -21.83 -23.77 -35.12
N ILE A 287 -20.97 -23.86 -34.10
CA ILE A 287 -19.95 -22.85 -33.81
C ILE A 287 -19.03 -22.58 -35.00
N ALA A 288 -18.76 -23.59 -35.82
CA ALA A 288 -17.95 -23.48 -37.02
C ALA A 288 -18.45 -22.37 -37.98
N ARG A 289 -19.76 -22.13 -38.03
CA ARG A 289 -20.33 -21.04 -38.84
C ARG A 289 -19.90 -19.66 -38.33
N LEU A 290 -19.90 -19.46 -37.01
CA LEU A 290 -19.43 -18.21 -36.41
C LEU A 290 -17.92 -18.05 -36.62
N LEU A 291 -17.14 -19.10 -36.37
CA LEU A 291 -15.68 -19.06 -36.50
C LEU A 291 -15.22 -18.83 -37.94
N ALA A 292 -16.02 -19.19 -38.95
CA ALA A 292 -15.71 -18.95 -40.36
C ALA A 292 -15.62 -17.45 -40.71
N HIS A 293 -16.21 -16.56 -39.92
CA HIS A 293 -16.07 -15.11 -40.10
C HIS A 293 -14.78 -14.54 -39.48
N PHE A 294 -13.99 -15.36 -38.79
CA PHE A 294 -12.73 -14.94 -38.17
C PHE A 294 -11.53 -15.40 -38.98
N GLU A 295 -10.48 -14.59 -38.98
CA GLU A 295 -9.18 -14.96 -39.53
C GLU A 295 -8.23 -15.42 -38.42
N PRO A 296 -7.52 -16.55 -38.61
CA PRO A 296 -6.51 -16.97 -37.66
C PRO A 296 -5.32 -16.00 -37.67
N ARG A 297 -4.83 -15.68 -36.48
CA ARG A 297 -3.61 -14.89 -36.27
C ARG A 297 -2.80 -15.51 -35.15
N GLN A 298 -1.50 -15.64 -35.34
CA GLN A 298 -0.59 -16.17 -34.33
C GLN A 298 0.36 -15.08 -33.87
N LEU A 299 0.78 -15.16 -32.60
CA LEU A 299 1.79 -14.28 -32.02
C LEU A 299 2.81 -15.10 -31.23
N GLY A 300 4.08 -14.70 -31.32
CA GLY A 300 5.16 -15.21 -30.47
C GLY A 300 5.19 -14.55 -29.10
N HIS A 301 5.97 -15.11 -28.16
CA HIS A 301 6.14 -14.52 -26.83
C HIS A 301 6.68 -13.08 -26.92
N GLY A 302 6.04 -12.15 -26.20
CA GLY A 302 6.40 -10.74 -26.17
C GLY A 302 5.95 -9.94 -27.39
N GLU A 303 5.42 -10.60 -28.43
CA GLU A 303 4.94 -9.93 -29.63
C GLU A 303 3.70 -9.08 -29.31
N ARG A 304 3.69 -7.85 -29.82
CA ARG A 304 2.63 -6.89 -29.57
C ARG A 304 1.45 -7.12 -30.51
N LEU A 305 0.25 -7.22 -29.94
CA LEU A 305 -0.99 -7.32 -30.69
C LEU A 305 -1.44 -5.94 -31.21
N PHE A 306 -1.43 -4.94 -30.35
CA PHE A 306 -1.65 -3.51 -30.68
C PHE A 306 -1.11 -2.62 -29.54
N ALA A 307 -0.91 -1.33 -29.81
CA ALA A 307 -0.53 -0.33 -28.82
C ALA A 307 -1.70 0.60 -28.44
N GLN A 308 -1.65 1.13 -27.22
CA GLN A 308 -2.53 2.19 -26.76
C GLN A 308 -2.49 3.40 -27.72
N GLY A 309 -3.65 3.94 -28.06
CA GLY A 309 -3.79 5.07 -28.98
C GLY A 309 -3.80 4.70 -30.46
N GLU A 310 -3.49 3.45 -30.84
CA GLU A 310 -3.63 2.99 -32.23
C GLU A 310 -5.11 2.95 -32.66
N GLY A 311 -5.34 2.98 -33.98
CA GLY A 311 -6.68 2.79 -34.55
C GLY A 311 -7.29 1.44 -34.15
N SER A 312 -8.63 1.38 -34.10
CA SER A 312 -9.36 0.16 -33.73
C SER A 312 -10.41 -0.20 -34.78
N ASP A 313 -10.04 -1.12 -35.66
CA ASP A 313 -10.85 -1.63 -36.77
C ASP A 313 -11.13 -3.14 -36.67
N ALA A 314 -10.59 -3.80 -35.64
CA ALA A 314 -10.80 -5.23 -35.39
C ALA A 314 -10.86 -5.58 -33.90
N LEU A 315 -11.49 -6.71 -33.59
CA LEU A 315 -11.39 -7.39 -32.31
C LEU A 315 -10.74 -8.76 -32.47
N TYR A 316 -10.36 -9.36 -31.34
CA TYR A 316 -9.67 -10.64 -31.30
C TYR A 316 -10.32 -11.54 -30.26
N LEU A 317 -10.56 -12.78 -30.64
CA LEU A 317 -10.98 -13.85 -29.74
C LEU A 317 -9.79 -14.74 -29.47
N LEU A 318 -9.44 -14.90 -28.20
CA LEU A 318 -8.27 -15.67 -27.77
C LEU A 318 -8.59 -17.16 -27.80
N ARG A 319 -8.00 -17.88 -28.76
CA ARG A 319 -8.21 -19.32 -28.96
C ARG A 319 -7.28 -20.15 -28.09
N SER A 320 -6.02 -19.77 -27.97
CA SER A 320 -5.06 -20.43 -27.07
C SER A 320 -3.94 -19.48 -26.65
N GLY A 321 -3.34 -19.75 -25.50
CA GLY A 321 -2.29 -18.92 -24.92
C GLY A 321 -2.80 -17.80 -24.00
N ARG A 322 -1.94 -16.82 -23.72
CA ARG A 322 -2.22 -15.70 -22.80
C ARG A 322 -1.83 -14.37 -23.42
N VAL A 323 -2.66 -13.35 -23.22
CA VAL A 323 -2.37 -11.98 -23.67
C VAL A 323 -2.41 -11.04 -22.48
N VAL A 324 -1.36 -10.24 -22.33
CA VAL A 324 -1.23 -9.24 -21.28
C VAL A 324 -1.72 -7.88 -21.79
N ILE A 325 -2.67 -7.28 -21.06
CA ILE A 325 -3.19 -5.93 -21.30
C ILE A 325 -2.53 -4.97 -20.31
N TYR A 326 -1.95 -3.90 -20.83
CA TYR A 326 -1.18 -2.94 -20.04
C TYR A 326 -1.34 -1.51 -20.59
N VAL A 327 -1.16 -0.52 -19.74
CA VAL A 327 -1.09 0.90 -20.13
C VAL A 327 0.30 1.44 -19.83
N VAL A 328 0.74 2.39 -20.63
CA VAL A 328 2.02 3.08 -20.40
C VAL A 328 1.69 4.42 -19.76
N GLY A 329 2.12 4.63 -18.52
CA GLY A 329 1.94 5.90 -17.81
C GLY A 329 2.83 7.00 -18.38
N ASP A 330 2.59 8.25 -17.98
CA ASP A 330 3.33 9.43 -18.46
C ASP A 330 4.84 9.35 -18.22
N ASN A 331 5.24 8.60 -17.19
CA ASN A 331 6.63 8.34 -16.83
C ASN A 331 7.25 7.13 -17.57
N GLY A 332 6.57 6.57 -18.57
CA GLY A 332 6.98 5.38 -19.31
C GLY A 332 6.84 4.06 -18.55
N THR A 333 6.26 4.06 -17.34
CA THR A 333 6.08 2.83 -16.57
C THR A 333 4.89 2.04 -17.11
N GLU A 334 5.11 0.75 -17.39
CA GLU A 334 4.02 -0.16 -17.75
C GLU A 334 3.20 -0.55 -16.52
N ILE A 335 1.90 -0.36 -16.59
CA ILE A 335 0.94 -0.78 -15.57
C ILE A 335 0.13 -1.94 -16.13
N LEU A 336 0.33 -3.13 -15.59
CA LEU A 336 -0.46 -4.32 -15.90
C LEU A 336 -1.91 -4.09 -15.46
N LEU A 337 -2.83 -4.14 -16.42
CA LEU A 337 -4.27 -4.07 -16.15
C LEU A 337 -4.85 -5.46 -15.94
N ARG A 338 -4.57 -6.39 -16.86
CA ARG A 338 -5.17 -7.72 -16.85
C ARG A 338 -4.43 -8.72 -17.75
N THR A 339 -4.46 -9.99 -17.38
CA THR A 339 -4.06 -11.10 -18.26
C THR A 339 -5.29 -11.82 -18.79
N MET A 340 -5.39 -11.91 -20.11
CA MET A 340 -6.47 -12.56 -20.86
C MET A 340 -6.10 -14.01 -21.12
N HIS A 341 -7.07 -14.92 -20.98
CA HIS A 341 -6.92 -16.36 -21.23
C HIS A 341 -7.82 -16.80 -22.38
N GLU A 342 -7.66 -18.05 -22.82
CA GLU A 342 -8.55 -18.70 -23.77
C GLU A 342 -10.03 -18.40 -23.48
N GLY A 343 -10.80 -18.13 -24.53
CA GLY A 343 -12.20 -17.71 -24.43
C GLY A 343 -12.41 -16.20 -24.33
N SER A 344 -11.37 -15.43 -24.03
CA SER A 344 -11.49 -13.98 -23.83
C SER A 344 -11.55 -13.20 -25.14
N VAL A 345 -12.37 -12.15 -25.17
CA VAL A 345 -12.37 -11.15 -26.25
C VAL A 345 -11.52 -9.95 -25.88
N ILE A 346 -10.74 -9.50 -26.85
CA ILE A 346 -9.78 -8.40 -26.74
C ILE A 346 -10.04 -7.38 -27.86
N GLY A 347 -10.07 -6.10 -27.51
CA GLY A 347 -10.18 -5.01 -28.49
C GLY A 347 -11.61 -4.69 -28.93
N GLU A 348 -12.60 -5.33 -28.30
CA GLU A 348 -14.03 -5.11 -28.48
C GLU A 348 -14.42 -3.65 -28.26
N MET A 349 -13.84 -2.99 -27.25
CA MET A 349 -14.24 -1.61 -26.90
C MET A 349 -13.93 -0.63 -28.02
N GLY A 350 -12.74 -0.71 -28.62
CA GLY A 350 -12.35 0.20 -29.69
C GLY A 350 -13.15 -0.06 -30.96
N LEU A 351 -13.43 -1.33 -31.28
CA LEU A 351 -14.29 -1.70 -32.39
C LEU A 351 -15.72 -1.19 -32.17
N LEU A 352 -16.37 -1.51 -31.05
CA LEU A 352 -17.77 -1.17 -30.85
C LEU A 352 -18.01 0.34 -30.69
N ARG A 353 -17.10 1.05 -30.02
CA ARG A 353 -17.24 2.49 -29.74
C ARG A 353 -16.60 3.41 -30.78
N GLN A 354 -15.89 2.86 -31.76
CA GLN A 354 -15.13 3.64 -32.76
C GLN A 354 -14.13 4.60 -32.11
N ILE A 355 -13.42 4.12 -31.09
CA ILE A 355 -12.38 4.88 -30.39
C ILE A 355 -11.01 4.22 -30.57
N PRO A 356 -9.91 4.97 -30.44
CA PRO A 356 -8.57 4.39 -30.39
C PRO A 356 -8.42 3.33 -29.28
N ARG A 357 -7.42 2.46 -29.40
CA ARG A 357 -7.12 1.42 -28.40
C ARG A 357 -6.91 2.05 -27.02
N SER A 358 -7.70 1.64 -26.03
CA SER A 358 -7.64 2.17 -24.67
C SER A 358 -6.42 1.69 -23.87
N ALA A 359 -5.80 0.60 -24.30
CA ALA A 359 -4.63 -0.02 -23.69
C ALA A 359 -3.80 -0.74 -24.76
N SER A 360 -2.57 -1.10 -24.41
CA SER A 360 -1.70 -1.96 -25.21
C SER A 360 -1.95 -3.43 -24.88
N ALA A 361 -1.66 -4.32 -25.84
CA ALA A 361 -1.79 -5.76 -25.67
C ALA A 361 -0.57 -6.48 -26.25
N ARG A 362 -0.03 -7.47 -25.53
CA ARG A 362 1.07 -8.32 -25.99
C ARG A 362 0.87 -9.78 -25.60
N ALA A 363 1.42 -10.69 -26.39
CA ALA A 363 1.42 -12.12 -26.09
C ALA A 363 2.36 -12.45 -24.93
N ASP A 364 1.88 -13.30 -24.01
CA ASP A 364 2.68 -13.92 -22.94
C ASP A 364 2.80 -15.43 -23.20
N GLY A 365 3.74 -15.78 -24.09
CA GLY A 365 3.92 -17.13 -24.62
C GLY A 365 3.41 -17.24 -26.06
N PRO A 366 3.36 -18.46 -26.64
CA PRO A 366 2.72 -18.68 -27.93
C PRO A 366 1.20 -18.46 -27.80
N VAL A 367 0.64 -17.69 -28.75
CA VAL A 367 -0.76 -17.29 -28.72
C VAL A 367 -1.41 -17.51 -30.07
N GLU A 368 -2.61 -18.08 -30.07
CA GLU A 368 -3.50 -18.14 -31.23
C GLU A 368 -4.74 -17.27 -31.00
N LEU A 369 -5.00 -16.38 -31.95
CA LEU A 369 -6.12 -15.46 -31.97
C LEU A 369 -6.98 -15.70 -33.20
N LEU A 370 -8.24 -15.36 -33.08
CA LEU A 370 -9.19 -15.25 -34.17
C LEU A 370 -9.57 -13.77 -34.32
N LEU A 371 -9.21 -13.16 -35.44
CA LEU A 371 -9.43 -11.75 -35.77
C LEU A 371 -10.78 -11.57 -36.47
N LEU A 372 -11.59 -10.64 -35.97
CA LEU A 372 -12.80 -10.17 -36.65
C LEU A 372 -12.68 -8.67 -36.94
N SER A 373 -12.59 -8.31 -38.21
CA SER A 373 -12.57 -6.91 -38.65
C SER A 373 -13.97 -6.30 -38.60
N ARG A 374 -14.05 -4.98 -38.60
CA ARG A 374 -15.31 -4.23 -38.70
C ARG A 374 -16.14 -4.70 -39.89
N GLU A 375 -15.53 -4.74 -41.06
CA GLU A 375 -16.23 -5.12 -42.29
C GLU A 375 -16.85 -6.52 -42.17
N ARG A 376 -16.15 -7.48 -41.55
CA ARG A 376 -16.69 -8.82 -41.33
C ARG A 376 -17.77 -8.86 -40.26
N LEU A 377 -17.68 -8.04 -39.21
CA LEU A 377 -18.73 -7.90 -38.21
C LEU A 377 -20.00 -7.29 -38.81
N ASP A 378 -19.85 -6.28 -39.67
CA ASP A 378 -20.96 -5.63 -40.38
C ASP A 378 -21.64 -6.66 -41.30
N ARG A 379 -20.86 -7.40 -42.11
CA ARG A 379 -21.38 -8.51 -42.93
C ARG A 379 -22.04 -9.61 -42.10
N LEU A 380 -21.45 -10.01 -40.97
CA LEU A 380 -22.05 -11.01 -40.07
C LEU A 380 -23.42 -10.56 -39.56
N THR A 381 -23.54 -9.26 -39.26
CA THR A 381 -24.78 -8.64 -38.80
C THR A 381 -25.86 -8.65 -39.88
N ASP A 382 -25.48 -8.41 -41.14
CA ASP A 382 -26.40 -8.40 -42.28
C ASP A 382 -26.79 -9.83 -42.74
N GLU A 383 -25.81 -10.73 -42.88
CA GLU A 383 -26.01 -12.07 -43.44
C GLU A 383 -26.60 -13.05 -42.43
N THR A 384 -26.19 -12.95 -41.15
CA THR A 384 -26.60 -13.90 -40.09
C THR A 384 -26.86 -13.20 -38.76
N PRO A 385 -27.96 -12.44 -38.62
CA PRO A 385 -28.26 -11.65 -37.42
C PRO A 385 -28.26 -12.45 -36.12
N GLU A 386 -28.66 -13.72 -36.17
CA GLU A 386 -28.67 -14.64 -35.01
C GLU A 386 -27.26 -14.89 -34.45
N LEU A 387 -26.26 -15.03 -35.32
CA LEU A 387 -24.86 -15.21 -34.94
C LEU A 387 -24.25 -13.92 -34.41
N ALA A 388 -24.56 -12.79 -35.04
CA ALA A 388 -24.16 -11.48 -34.54
C ALA A 388 -24.74 -11.22 -33.14
N ALA A 389 -26.02 -11.54 -32.90
CA ALA A 389 -26.65 -11.41 -31.59
C ALA A 389 -25.96 -12.27 -30.52
N ALA A 390 -25.57 -13.51 -30.84
CA ALA A 390 -24.83 -14.37 -29.92
C ALA A 390 -23.44 -13.79 -29.59
N LEU A 391 -22.74 -13.24 -30.58
CA LEU A 391 -21.46 -12.58 -30.41
C LEU A 391 -21.59 -11.32 -29.51
N TYR A 392 -22.60 -10.48 -29.75
CA TYR A 392 -22.89 -9.33 -28.88
C TYR A 392 -23.22 -9.75 -27.45
N ARG A 393 -23.99 -10.83 -27.25
CA ARG A 393 -24.25 -11.38 -25.91
C ARG A 393 -22.96 -11.79 -25.20
N LEU A 394 -22.01 -12.39 -25.91
CA LEU A 394 -20.70 -12.73 -25.36
C LEU A 394 -19.96 -11.47 -24.88
N PHE A 395 -19.96 -10.40 -25.68
CA PHE A 395 -19.34 -9.13 -25.28
C PHE A 395 -20.01 -8.53 -24.04
N VAL A 396 -21.34 -8.50 -23.99
CA VAL A 396 -22.11 -7.96 -22.87
C VAL A 396 -21.83 -8.75 -21.59
N MET A 397 -21.84 -10.08 -21.64
CA MET A 397 -21.55 -10.92 -20.48
C MET A 397 -20.13 -10.71 -19.97
N GLN A 398 -19.15 -10.59 -20.86
CA GLN A 398 -17.77 -10.30 -20.49
C GLN A 398 -17.64 -8.91 -19.83
N MET A 399 -18.27 -7.88 -20.41
CA MET A 399 -18.23 -6.54 -19.82
C MET A 399 -18.93 -6.47 -18.46
N ALA A 400 -20.09 -7.12 -18.33
CA ALA A 400 -20.83 -7.18 -17.07
C ALA A 400 -19.96 -7.79 -15.95
N GLY A 401 -19.28 -8.91 -16.25
CA GLY A 401 -18.36 -9.55 -15.30
C GLY A 401 -17.20 -8.64 -14.89
N ARG A 402 -16.62 -7.87 -15.83
CA ARG A 402 -15.56 -6.89 -15.51
C ARG A 402 -16.05 -5.76 -14.62
N VAL A 403 -17.24 -5.22 -14.91
CA VAL A 403 -17.84 -4.13 -14.11
C VAL A 403 -18.16 -4.61 -12.70
N GLU A 404 -18.72 -5.81 -12.55
CA GLU A 404 -18.99 -6.42 -11.25
C GLU A 404 -17.70 -6.59 -10.44
N GLN A 405 -16.65 -7.13 -11.04
CA GLN A 405 -15.34 -7.29 -10.39
C GLN A 405 -14.74 -5.96 -9.94
N LEU A 406 -14.77 -4.94 -10.80
CA LEU A 406 -14.27 -3.60 -10.46
C LEU A 406 -15.09 -2.97 -9.33
N SER A 407 -16.40 -3.15 -9.33
CA SER A 407 -17.30 -2.68 -8.26
C SER A 407 -16.99 -3.35 -6.93
N LEU A 408 -16.82 -4.67 -6.92
CA LEU A 408 -16.43 -5.42 -5.71
C LEU A 408 -15.09 -4.94 -5.16
N GLN A 409 -14.09 -4.75 -6.03
CA GLN A 409 -12.77 -4.28 -5.62
C GLN A 409 -12.80 -2.83 -5.11
N ALA A 410 -13.54 -1.93 -5.77
CA ALA A 410 -13.70 -0.55 -5.32
C ALA A 410 -14.37 -0.49 -3.95
N ASN A 411 -15.43 -1.29 -3.73
CA ASN A 411 -16.10 -1.39 -2.43
C ASN A 411 -15.18 -1.97 -1.34
N ALA A 412 -14.30 -2.91 -1.68
CA ALA A 412 -13.31 -3.45 -0.76
C ALA A 412 -12.25 -2.42 -0.37
N LEU A 413 -11.84 -1.56 -1.31
CA LEU A 413 -10.85 -0.51 -1.08
C LEU A 413 -11.40 0.70 -0.31
N ALA A 414 -12.70 0.97 -0.41
CA ALA A 414 -13.38 2.05 0.29
C ALA A 414 -13.64 1.75 1.78
N ARG A 415 -13.66 0.47 2.15
CA ARG A 415 -13.71 -0.01 3.54
C ARG A 415 -12.30 -0.14 4.10
#